data_AF-A0A962M2U8-F1
#
_entry.id   AF-A0A962M2U8-F1
#
_cell.length_a   1.000
_cell.length_b   1.000
_cell.length_c   1.000
_cell.angle_alpha   90.00
_cell.angle_beta   90.00
_cell.angle_gamma   90.00
#
_symmetry.space_group_name_H-M   'P 1'
#
loop_
_entity.id
_entity.type
_entity.pdbx_description
1 polymer ?
#
loop_
_entity_poly.entity_id
_entity_poly.type
_entity_poly.pdbx_seq_one_letter_code
_entity_poly.pdbx_strand_id
1 'polypeptide(L)' 'EVRRDLAVIVDKSLPAAELMKNVRAVAGSYLKDLRLFDVYEGKGIDPKRKSLALGLTFRDHSRTLSDD' A
#
# COMPACT_ATOMS: atom_id res chain seq x y z
N GLU A 1 -10.21 -8.41 -11.87
CA GLU A 1 -9.42 -8.13 -10.65
C GLU A 1 -8.06 -7.64 -11.10
N VAL A 2 -7.56 -6.58 -10.49
CA VAL A 2 -6.24 -5.98 -10.79
C VAL A 2 -5.44 -5.94 -9.49
N ARG A 3 -4.17 -6.33 -9.56
CA ARG A 3 -3.24 -6.32 -8.42
C ARG A 3 -2.11 -5.33 -8.67
N ARG A 4 -1.76 -4.57 -7.64
CA ARG A 4 -0.72 -3.55 -7.67
C ARG A 4 0.08 -3.60 -6.39
N ASP A 5 1.39 -3.48 -6.51
CA ASP A 5 2.29 -3.35 -5.37
C ASP A 5 2.86 -1.93 -5.33
N LEU A 6 2.97 -1.38 -4.13
CA LEU A 6 3.50 -0.04 -3.87
C LEU A 6 4.46 -0.08 -2.68
N ALA A 7 5.66 0.44 -2.85
CA ALA A 7 6.58 0.66 -1.74
C ALA A 7 6.66 2.16 -1.41
N VAL A 8 6.51 2.51 -0.13
CA VAL A 8 6.64 3.88 0.35
C VAL A 8 7.65 3.98 1.48
N ILE A 9 8.54 4.96 1.39
CA ILE A 9 9.48 5.27 2.47
C ILE A 9 8.80 6.26 3.41
N VAL A 10 8.73 5.93 4.70
CA VAL A 10 8.08 6.75 5.74
C VAL A 10 8.98 6.85 6.97
N ASP A 11 8.68 7.78 7.87
CA ASP A 11 9.37 7.81 9.17
C ASP A 11 9.11 6.54 9.97
N LYS A 12 10.12 6.07 10.71
CA LYS A 12 10.03 4.86 11.53
C LYS A 12 8.95 4.96 12.61
N SER A 13 8.71 6.16 13.11
CA SER A 13 7.68 6.45 14.12
C SER A 13 6.26 6.30 13.57
N LEU A 14 6.05 6.36 12.26
CA LEU A 14 4.72 6.21 11.67
C LEU A 14 4.22 4.77 11.84
N PRO A 15 3.08 4.54 12.52
CA PRO A 15 2.48 3.22 12.61
C PRO A 15 1.99 2.77 11.22
N ALA A 16 2.32 1.55 10.82
CA ALA A 16 1.86 1.02 9.54
C ALA A 16 0.32 0.98 9.45
N ALA A 17 -0.37 0.74 10.56
CA ALA A 17 -1.82 0.79 10.64
C ALA A 17 -2.41 2.16 10.25
N GLU A 18 -1.74 3.26 10.62
CA GLU A 18 -2.17 4.61 10.26
C GLU A 18 -2.04 4.86 8.76
N LEU A 19 -0.90 4.46 8.17
CA LEU A 19 -0.71 4.50 6.72
C LEU A 19 -1.77 3.65 6.00
N MET A 20 -2.01 2.42 6.45
CA MET A 20 -2.99 1.51 5.86
C MET A 20 -4.41 2.07 5.95
N LYS A 21 -4.77 2.73 7.05
CA LYS A 21 -6.06 3.41 7.21
C LYS A 21 -6.20 4.54 6.18
N ASN A 22 -5.16 5.35 6.01
CA ASN A 22 -5.17 6.44 5.04
C ASN A 22 -5.28 5.92 3.60
N VAL A 23 -4.53 4.88 3.25
CA VAL A 23 -4.62 4.24 1.92
C VAL A 23 -6.04 3.72 1.67
N ARG A 24 -6.65 3.01 2.62
CA ARG A 24 -8.04 2.53 2.48
C ARG A 24 -9.04 3.66 2.30
N ALA A 25 -8.84 4.80 2.98
CA ALA A 25 -9.73 5.94 2.88
C ALA A 25 -9.70 6.62 1.50
N VAL A 26 -8.56 6.57 0.80
CA VAL A 26 -8.38 7.26 -0.49
C VAL A 26 -8.41 6.35 -1.72
N ALA A 27 -8.23 5.03 -1.57
CA ALA A 27 -8.15 4.08 -2.68
C ALA A 27 -9.49 3.81 -3.40
N GLY A 28 -10.59 4.39 -2.91
CA GLY A 28 -11.91 4.30 -3.53
C GLY A 28 -12.62 2.96 -3.33
N SER A 29 -13.83 2.85 -3.89
CA SER A 29 -14.76 1.74 -3.66
C SER A 29 -14.34 0.41 -4.29
N TYR A 30 -13.43 0.43 -5.27
CA TYR A 30 -12.96 -0.79 -5.93
C TYR A 30 -11.86 -1.52 -5.16
N LEU A 31 -11.28 -0.91 -4.13
CA LEU A 31 -10.28 -1.57 -3.29
C LEU A 31 -10.93 -2.73 -2.54
N LYS A 32 -10.59 -3.95 -2.94
CA LYS A 32 -11.09 -5.19 -2.32
C LYS A 32 -10.19 -5.66 -1.20
N ASP A 33 -8.88 -5.57 -1.38
CA ASP A 33 -7.89 -5.96 -0.37
C ASP A 33 -6.69 -5.01 -0.33
N LEU A 34 -6.13 -4.84 0.85
CA LEU A 34 -4.92 -4.07 1.11
C LEU A 34 -4.12 -4.79 2.20
N ARG A 35 -2.88 -5.16 1.87
CA ARG A 35 -1.98 -5.88 2.77
C ARG A 35 -0.60 -5.21 2.83
N LEU A 36 -0.01 -5.14 4.01
CA LEU A 36 1.43 -4.89 4.16
C LEU A 36 2.12 -6.25 4.06
N PHE A 37 3.09 -6.39 3.16
CA PHE A 37 3.78 -7.67 2.95
C PHE A 37 5.29 -7.60 3.13
N ASP A 38 5.88 -6.40 3.22
CA ASP A 38 7.30 -6.24 3.54
C ASP A 38 7.56 -4.94 4.31
N VAL A 39 8.54 -4.99 5.21
CA VAL A 39 9.06 -3.84 5.95
C VAL A 39 10.58 -3.90 5.87
N TYR A 40 11.18 -2.93 5.19
CA TYR A 40 12.62 -2.87 5.03
C TYR A 40 13.22 -1.70 5.82
N GLU A 41 14.17 -2.04 6.69
CA GLU A 41 15.03 -1.12 7.41
C GLU A 41 16.47 -1.57 7.24
N GLY A 42 17.27 -0.80 6.50
CA GLY A 42 18.63 -1.22 6.20
C GLY A 42 19.38 -0.26 5.30
N LYS A 43 20.47 -0.76 4.74
CA LYS A 43 21.38 0.01 3.89
C LYS A 43 20.63 0.58 2.69
N GLY A 44 20.78 1.88 2.46
CA GLY A 44 20.12 2.59 1.35
C GLY A 44 18.81 3.29 1.75
N ILE A 45 18.36 3.16 3.01
CA ILE A 45 17.29 3.97 3.57
C ILE A 45 17.85 4.81 4.73
N ASP A 46 17.36 6.04 4.86
CA ASP A 46 17.68 6.91 6.00
C ASP A 46 17.44 6.15 7.32
N PRO A 47 18.36 6.17 8.30
CA PRO A 47 18.22 5.44 9.56
C PRO A 47 16.97 5.78 10.39
N LYS A 48 16.34 6.94 10.16
CA LYS A 48 15.09 7.37 10.79
C LYS A 48 13.85 6.97 9.99
N ARG A 49 14.02 6.33 8.82
CA ARG A 49 12.95 5.92 7.92
C ARG A 49 12.94 4.41 7.70
N LYS A 50 11.81 3.92 7.21
CA LYS A 50 11.57 2.53 6.82
C LYS A 50 10.80 2.50 5.50
N SER A 51 11.01 1.48 4.69
CA SER A 51 10.14 1.20 3.53
C SER A 51 9.05 0.24 3.92
N LEU A 52 7.82 0.53 3.52
CA LEU A 52 6.65 -0.34 3.69
C LEU A 52 6.13 -0.74 2.32
N ALA A 53 6.08 -2.05 2.03
CA ALA A 53 5.56 -2.58 0.77
C ALA A 53 4.11 -3.05 0.95
N LEU A 54 3.22 -2.46 0.17
CA LEU A 54 1.78 -2.66 0.20
C LEU A 54 1.33 -3.40 -1.06
N GLY A 55 0.50 -4.41 -0.90
CA GLY A 55 -0.22 -5.06 -1.98
C GLY A 55 -1.67 -4.61 -1.98
N LEU A 56 -2.15 -4.12 -3.12
CA LEU A 56 -3.51 -3.64 -3.34
C LEU A 56 -4.19 -4.53 -4.36
N THR A 57 -5.41 -4.96 -4.04
CA THR A 57 -6.26 -5.71 -4.98
C THR A 57 -7.52 -4.90 -5.26
N PHE A 58 -7.73 -4.56 -6.53
CA PHE A 58 -8.91 -3.84 -6.99
C PHE A 58 -9.84 -4.79 -7.76
N ARG A 59 -11.15 -4.67 -7.54
CA ARG A 59 -12.17 -5.44 -8.24
C ARG A 59 -13.42 -4.60 -8.45
N ASP A 60 -13.85 -4.52 -9.70
CA ASP A 60 -15.17 -4.03 -10.08
C ASP A 60 -16.11 -5.22 -10.31
N HIS A 61 -17.35 -5.12 -9.85
CA HIS A 61 -18.36 -6.18 -9.92
C HIS A 61 -19.14 -6.20 -11.25
N SER A 62 -19.02 -5.15 -12.06
CA SER A 62 -19.76 -4.90 -13.30
C SER A 62 -18.91 -5.08 -14.56
N ARG A 63 -17.57 -5.01 -14.46
CA ARG A 63 -16.64 -5.12 -15.59
C ARG A 63 -15.22 -5.45 -15.12
N THR A 64 -14.35 -5.89 -16.03
CA THR A 64 -12.90 -5.83 -15.82
C THR A 64 -12.46 -4.38 -15.72
N LEU A 65 -11.71 -4.03 -14.67
CA LEU A 65 -11.07 -2.71 -14.55
C LEU A 65 -10.01 -2.57 -15.66
N SER A 66 -10.09 -1.49 -16.43
CA SER A 66 -9.05 -1.07 -17.38
C SER A 66 -8.03 -0.17 -16.66
N ASP A 67 -6.77 -0.21 -17.11
CA ASP A 67 -5.62 0.42 -16.45
C ASP A 67 -5.32 1.88 -16.87
N ASP A 68 -6.29 2.59 -17.46
CA ASP A 68 -6.08 3.93 -18.03
C ASP A 68 -6.08 5.06 -16.99
#